data_AF-A0A968ZHL4-F1
#
_entry.id   AF-A0A968ZHL4-F1
#
_cell.length_a   1.000
_cell.length_b   1.000
_cell.length_c   1.000
_cell.angle_alpha   90.00
_cell.angle_beta   90.00
_cell.angle_gamma   90.00
#
_symmetry.space_group_name_H-M   'P 1'
#
loop_
_entity.id
_entity.type
_entity.pdbx_description
1 polymer ?
#
loop_
_entity_poly.entity_id
_entity_poly.type
_entity_poly.pdbx_seq_one_letter_code
_entity_poly.pdbx_strand_id
1 'polypeptide(L)'
;MRIITCFKRKRLPLGLALLVIASSVGAQTEVSSTGTGNQNWANGGNWSCACNPNSTAYNVTIQGGHVINQNVGNLNINNLTVEAGATLYIQDGQEIYIHGNLTLNGTIVFQDGGNIESDGVRMEGNGRMLSGTGSFYNSMSNLDAGDTKSLFIFNNTTTIAAGTELRFYSASDTYVNMMQITSGITVTNNGTIRLEQLSLVGAASSSTWINKNGAYLYVGRALLATGTLTANEVGNTV
;
A
#
# COMPACT_ATOMS: atom_id res chain seq x y z
N MET A 1 -37.35 -29.09 74.29
CA MET A 1 -37.98 -28.34 73.18
C MET A 1 -36.95 -27.36 72.64
N ARG A 2 -36.31 -27.64 71.49
CA ARG A 2 -35.30 -26.78 70.85
C ARG A 2 -35.91 -26.22 69.57
N ILE A 3 -35.97 -24.90 69.45
CA ILE A 3 -36.46 -24.18 68.26
C ILE A 3 -35.28 -23.99 67.31
N ILE A 4 -35.40 -24.54 66.09
CA ILE A 4 -34.45 -24.31 64.99
C ILE A 4 -35.10 -23.31 64.03
N THR A 5 -34.56 -22.10 63.97
CA THR A 5 -34.99 -21.05 63.03
C THR A 5 -34.22 -21.19 61.72
N CYS A 6 -34.94 -21.43 60.63
CA CYS A 6 -34.39 -21.65 59.29
C CYS A 6 -34.24 -20.30 58.54
N PHE A 7 -33.01 -19.90 58.20
CA PHE A 7 -32.72 -18.69 57.42
C PHE A 7 -32.69 -19.00 55.92
N LYS A 8 -33.69 -18.54 55.15
CA LYS A 8 -33.66 -18.56 53.68
C LYS A 8 -32.86 -17.36 53.16
N ARG A 9 -31.68 -17.58 52.58
CA ARG A 9 -30.91 -16.55 51.86
C ARG A 9 -31.44 -16.37 50.45
N LYS A 10 -31.98 -15.18 50.16
CA LYS A 10 -32.40 -14.73 48.83
C LYS A 10 -31.16 -14.27 48.06
N ARG A 11 -30.79 -14.96 46.97
CA ARG A 11 -29.67 -14.55 46.09
C ARG A 11 -30.16 -13.47 45.13
N LEU A 12 -29.50 -12.31 45.13
CA LEU A 12 -29.70 -11.25 44.13
C LEU A 12 -28.87 -11.57 42.87
N PRO A 13 -29.41 -11.40 41.65
CA PRO A 13 -28.67 -11.63 40.43
C PRO A 13 -27.62 -10.52 40.25
N LEU A 14 -26.36 -10.93 40.08
CA LEU A 14 -25.25 -10.04 39.78
C LEU A 14 -25.40 -9.61 38.31
N GLY A 15 -25.95 -8.41 38.09
CA GLY A 15 -26.06 -7.81 36.76
C GLY A 15 -24.66 -7.43 36.26
N LEU A 16 -24.15 -8.17 35.27
CA LEU A 16 -22.91 -7.85 34.57
C LEU A 16 -23.17 -6.62 33.69
N ALA A 17 -22.68 -5.45 34.11
CA ALA A 17 -22.71 -4.26 33.28
C ALA A 17 -21.64 -4.37 32.18
N LEU A 18 -22.07 -4.53 30.94
CA LEU A 18 -21.20 -4.51 29.77
C LEU A 18 -20.81 -3.05 29.48
N LEU A 19 -19.59 -2.67 29.87
CA LEU A 19 -19.00 -1.39 29.50
C LEU A 19 -18.57 -1.43 28.04
N VAL A 20 -19.37 -0.86 27.15
CA VAL A 20 -19.00 -0.65 25.74
C VAL A 20 -18.16 0.63 25.67
N ILE A 21 -16.84 0.47 25.56
CA ILE A 21 -15.94 1.58 25.27
C ILE A 21 -16.03 1.83 23.76
N ALA A 22 -16.81 2.84 23.37
CA ALA A 22 -16.81 3.33 22.00
C ALA A 22 -15.54 4.17 21.79
N SER A 23 -14.53 3.57 21.14
CA SER A 23 -13.35 4.30 20.69
C SER A 23 -13.76 5.22 19.54
N SER A 24 -13.73 6.54 19.75
CA SER A 24 -13.88 7.49 18.65
C SER A 24 -12.65 7.39 17.75
N VAL A 25 -12.79 6.75 16.59
CA VAL A 25 -11.78 6.84 15.53
C VAL A 25 -11.82 8.29 15.04
N GLY A 26 -10.73 9.04 15.22
CA GLY A 26 -10.63 10.40 14.69
C GLY A 26 -10.93 10.39 13.20
N ALA A 27 -11.82 11.26 12.74
CA ALA A 27 -12.13 11.39 11.32
C ALA A 27 -10.84 11.74 10.56
N GLN A 28 -10.59 11.05 9.44
CA GLN A 28 -9.48 11.43 8.57
C GLN A 28 -9.78 12.73 7.83
N THR A 29 -8.75 13.52 7.60
CA THR A 29 -8.79 14.78 6.86
C THR A 29 -8.46 14.51 5.39
N GLU A 30 -9.38 14.90 4.50
CA GLU A 30 -9.14 14.87 3.05
C GLU A 30 -8.27 16.06 2.63
N VAL A 31 -7.18 15.77 1.91
CA VAL A 31 -6.24 16.77 1.40
C VAL A 31 -6.01 16.51 -0.07
N SER A 32 -6.14 17.55 -0.90
CA SER A 32 -5.89 17.46 -2.34
C SER A 32 -4.77 18.40 -2.75
N SER A 33 -3.99 18.02 -3.76
CA SER A 33 -3.03 18.94 -4.36
C SER A 33 -3.75 20.09 -5.08
N THR A 34 -3.18 21.30 -5.07
CA THR A 34 -3.82 22.50 -5.65
C THR A 34 -3.18 22.97 -6.96
N GLY A 35 -2.00 22.43 -7.32
CA GLY A 35 -1.28 22.79 -8.55
C GLY A 35 -0.63 24.18 -8.54
N THR A 36 -0.65 24.89 -7.40
CA THR A 36 -0.30 26.33 -7.31
C THR A 36 1.11 26.64 -6.77
N GLY A 37 1.93 25.65 -6.42
CA GLY A 37 3.26 25.87 -5.85
C GLY A 37 4.40 25.21 -6.63
N ASN A 38 5.53 25.03 -5.97
CA ASN A 38 6.78 24.53 -6.56
C ASN A 38 6.85 22.99 -6.67
N GLN A 39 5.71 22.29 -6.65
CA GLN A 39 5.59 20.83 -6.73
C GLN A 39 6.21 20.04 -5.55
N ASN A 40 6.94 20.67 -4.64
CA ASN A 40 7.53 20.02 -3.45
C ASN A 40 6.44 19.58 -2.46
N TRP A 41 6.49 18.33 -1.99
CA TRP A 41 5.52 17.78 -1.04
C TRP A 41 5.43 18.57 0.26
N ALA A 42 6.53 19.07 0.84
CA ALA A 42 6.46 19.84 2.09
C ALA A 42 5.96 21.27 1.92
N ASN A 43 5.82 21.76 0.69
CA ASN A 43 5.28 23.10 0.49
C ASN A 43 3.76 23.07 0.72
N GLY A 44 3.31 23.61 1.86
CA GLY A 44 1.90 23.70 2.21
C GLY A 44 1.03 24.40 1.15
N GLY A 45 1.62 25.30 0.33
CA GLY A 45 0.92 25.95 -0.77
C GLY A 45 0.58 25.03 -1.95
N ASN A 46 1.05 23.78 -1.95
CA ASN A 46 0.64 22.74 -2.91
C ASN A 46 -0.59 21.95 -2.45
N TRP A 47 -1.11 22.20 -1.24
CA TRP A 47 -2.16 21.37 -0.63
C TRP A 47 -3.34 22.20 -0.14
N SER A 48 -4.55 21.65 -0.26
CA SER A 48 -5.79 22.32 0.14
C SER A 48 -5.85 22.66 1.63
N CYS A 49 -5.10 21.95 2.48
CA CYS A 49 -5.01 22.22 3.92
C CYS A 49 -4.05 23.37 4.27
N ALA A 50 -3.33 23.95 3.31
CA ALA A 50 -2.20 24.85 3.55
C ALA A 50 -1.15 24.26 4.51
N CYS A 51 -0.99 22.93 4.48
CA CYS A 51 -0.19 22.14 5.42
C CYS A 51 0.65 21.09 4.65
N ASN A 52 1.60 20.44 5.33
CA ASN A 52 2.31 19.27 4.79
C ASN A 52 1.57 17.99 5.21
N PRO A 53 0.91 17.26 4.30
CA PRO A 53 0.23 16.02 4.65
C PRO A 53 1.27 14.90 4.85
N ASN A 54 1.76 14.76 6.08
CA ASN A 54 2.66 13.68 6.51
C ASN A 54 2.20 13.12 7.88
N SER A 55 0.98 12.60 7.91
CA SER A 55 0.47 11.81 9.03
C SER A 55 -0.65 10.87 8.58
N THR A 56 -0.89 9.82 9.36
CA THR A 56 -2.01 8.88 9.15
C THR A 56 -3.39 9.51 9.42
N ALA A 57 -3.46 10.79 9.78
CA ALA A 57 -4.72 11.53 9.79
C ALA A 57 -5.15 11.97 8.39
N TYR A 58 -4.27 11.91 7.38
CA TYR A 58 -4.55 12.46 6.05
C TYR A 58 -4.87 11.38 5.01
N ASN A 59 -5.93 11.65 4.25
CA ASN A 59 -6.22 11.01 2.97
C ASN A 59 -5.81 11.97 1.86
N VAL A 60 -4.78 11.58 1.10
CA VAL A 60 -4.13 12.48 0.14
C VAL A 60 -4.58 12.14 -1.28
N THR A 61 -5.00 13.15 -2.03
CA THR A 61 -5.30 13.05 -3.46
C THR A 61 -4.38 13.97 -4.25
N ILE A 62 -3.59 13.42 -5.16
CA ILE A 62 -2.86 14.20 -6.16
C ILE A 62 -3.77 14.30 -7.38
N GLN A 63 -4.29 15.50 -7.63
CA GLN A 63 -5.29 15.75 -8.68
C GLN A 63 -4.69 15.61 -10.09
N GLY A 64 -5.53 15.24 -11.04
CA GLY A 64 -5.14 15.05 -12.45
C GLY A 64 -4.42 16.27 -13.03
N GLY A 65 -3.33 16.02 -13.76
CA GLY A 65 -2.48 17.07 -14.34
C GLY A 65 -1.47 17.69 -13.36
N HIS A 66 -1.55 17.38 -12.07
CA HIS A 66 -0.56 17.86 -11.10
C HIS A 66 0.67 16.96 -11.04
N VAL A 67 1.81 17.59 -10.77
CA VAL A 67 3.09 16.93 -10.51
C VAL A 67 3.49 17.25 -9.08
N ILE A 68 3.80 16.23 -8.28
CA ILE A 68 4.30 16.39 -6.91
C ILE A 68 5.59 15.61 -6.74
N ASN A 69 6.56 16.22 -6.09
CA ASN A 69 7.86 15.66 -5.73
C ASN A 69 7.88 15.41 -4.22
N GLN A 70 7.87 14.15 -3.82
CA GLN A 70 8.13 13.76 -2.44
C GLN A 70 9.65 13.79 -2.21
N ASN A 71 10.12 14.73 -1.38
CA ASN A 71 11.56 15.03 -1.20
C ASN A 71 11.90 15.50 0.23
N VAL A 72 11.10 15.10 1.23
CA VAL A 72 11.07 15.73 2.56
C VAL A 72 11.17 14.73 3.72
N GLY A 73 11.78 13.58 3.46
CA GLY A 73 11.79 12.42 4.36
C GLY A 73 10.60 11.51 4.14
N ASN A 74 10.64 10.37 4.82
CA ASN A 74 9.60 9.35 4.75
C ASN A 74 8.21 9.92 5.08
N LEU A 75 7.24 9.58 4.24
CA LEU A 75 5.86 9.99 4.40
C LEU A 75 5.02 8.90 5.04
N ASN A 76 4.16 9.28 5.97
CA ASN A 76 3.17 8.39 6.57
C ASN A 76 1.79 8.98 6.30
N ILE A 77 0.96 8.31 5.50
CA ILE A 77 -0.39 8.78 5.14
C ILE A 77 -1.39 7.65 5.27
N ASN A 78 -2.67 7.98 5.42
CA ASN A 78 -3.71 6.95 5.45
C ASN A 78 -4.02 6.47 4.04
N ASN A 79 -4.80 7.22 3.26
CA ASN A 79 -5.07 6.88 1.87
C ASN A 79 -4.19 7.71 0.92
N LEU A 80 -3.83 7.13 -0.22
CA LEU A 80 -3.25 7.84 -1.35
C LEU A 80 -4.07 7.59 -2.60
N THR A 81 -4.47 8.67 -3.25
CA THR A 81 -5.05 8.67 -4.60
C THR A 81 -4.14 9.47 -5.52
N VAL A 82 -3.69 8.87 -6.61
CA VAL A 82 -3.00 9.56 -7.70
C VAL A 82 -3.92 9.50 -8.91
N GLU A 83 -4.58 10.61 -9.22
CA GLU A 83 -5.58 10.67 -10.29
C GLU A 83 -4.96 10.52 -11.68
N ALA A 84 -5.80 10.20 -12.67
CA ALA A 84 -5.36 10.08 -14.06
C ALA A 84 -4.68 11.38 -14.53
N GLY A 85 -3.53 11.24 -15.17
CA GLY A 85 -2.71 12.37 -15.62
C GLY A 85 -1.91 13.07 -14.52
N ALA A 86 -2.00 12.65 -13.26
CA ALA A 86 -1.11 13.10 -12.19
C ALA A 86 0.19 12.31 -12.16
N THR A 87 1.27 12.94 -11.69
CA THR A 87 2.56 12.28 -11.46
C THR A 87 3.05 12.54 -10.05
N LEU A 88 3.41 11.48 -9.33
CA LEU A 88 4.13 11.53 -8.07
C LEU A 88 5.55 11.04 -8.27
N TYR A 89 6.53 11.92 -8.12
CA TYR A 89 7.93 11.55 -8.03
C TYR A 89 8.29 11.24 -6.58
N ILE A 90 8.86 10.07 -6.34
CA ILE A 90 9.49 9.70 -5.06
C ILE A 90 11.00 9.84 -5.29
N GLN A 91 11.62 10.80 -4.60
CA GLN A 91 13.05 11.05 -4.74
C GLN A 91 13.88 9.95 -4.07
N ASP A 92 15.18 9.98 -4.33
CA ASP A 92 16.13 9.04 -3.73
C ASP A 92 16.11 9.07 -2.19
N GLY A 93 16.30 7.91 -1.59
CA GLY A 93 16.31 7.71 -0.14
C GLY A 93 14.96 7.99 0.53
N GLN A 94 13.86 8.07 -0.24
CA GLN A 94 12.55 8.39 0.28
C GLN A 94 11.54 7.26 0.18
N GLU A 95 10.66 7.19 1.19
CA GLU A 95 9.62 6.18 1.25
C GLU A 95 8.24 6.78 1.54
N ILE A 96 7.19 6.12 1.05
CA ILE A 96 5.79 6.44 1.37
C ILE A 96 5.13 5.22 1.99
N TYR A 97 4.71 5.36 3.24
CA TYR A 97 3.98 4.39 4.03
C TYR A 97 2.47 4.71 3.95
N ILE A 98 1.71 3.79 3.36
CA ILE A 98 0.27 3.94 3.14
C ILE A 98 -0.47 2.98 4.07
N HIS A 99 -1.16 3.51 5.07
CA HIS A 99 -1.85 2.72 6.11
C HIS A 99 -3.29 2.36 5.76
N GLY A 100 -3.81 2.98 4.71
CA GLY A 100 -5.13 2.83 4.12
C GLY A 100 -5.05 2.26 2.71
N ASN A 101 -5.95 2.73 1.85
CA ASN A 101 -6.03 2.29 0.45
C ASN A 101 -5.10 3.11 -0.45
N LEU A 102 -4.62 2.46 -1.51
CA LEU A 102 -3.92 3.10 -2.62
C LEU A 102 -4.78 2.99 -3.89
N THR A 103 -5.11 4.14 -4.47
CA THR A 103 -5.76 4.25 -5.79
C THR A 103 -4.81 4.93 -6.75
N LEU A 104 -4.33 4.20 -7.75
CA LEU A 104 -3.35 4.70 -8.72
C LEU A 104 -3.94 4.68 -10.13
N ASN A 105 -4.34 5.85 -10.63
CA ASN A 105 -4.78 6.07 -12.01
C ASN A 105 -3.78 6.91 -12.82
N GLY A 106 -2.90 7.65 -12.15
CA GLY A 106 -1.76 8.35 -12.74
C GLY A 106 -0.47 7.54 -12.70
N THR A 107 0.66 8.21 -12.49
CA THR A 107 1.98 7.59 -12.47
C THR A 107 2.70 7.87 -11.17
N ILE A 108 3.26 6.83 -10.55
CA ILE A 108 4.29 6.96 -9.52
C ILE A 108 5.64 6.67 -10.16
N VAL A 109 6.57 7.62 -10.04
CA VAL A 109 7.92 7.52 -10.58
C VAL A 109 8.92 7.47 -9.44
N PHE A 110 9.70 6.40 -9.39
CA PHE A 110 10.85 6.31 -8.51
C PHE A 110 12.04 6.99 -9.20
N GLN A 111 12.56 8.03 -8.57
CA GLN A 111 13.76 8.74 -9.00
C GLN A 111 14.91 8.39 -8.07
N ASP A 112 16.10 8.31 -8.64
CA ASP A 112 17.31 7.98 -7.90
C ASP A 112 18.53 8.66 -8.55
N GLY A 113 19.52 9.00 -7.73
CA GLY A 113 20.82 9.56 -8.08
C GLY A 113 21.91 8.52 -8.39
N GLY A 114 21.65 7.22 -8.26
CA GLY A 114 22.54 6.17 -8.74
C GLY A 114 22.42 4.79 -8.10
N ASN A 115 21.78 4.65 -6.92
CA ASN A 115 21.60 3.37 -6.21
C ASN A 115 20.24 3.32 -5.50
N ILE A 116 19.56 2.17 -5.50
CA ILE A 116 18.30 2.03 -4.75
C ILE A 116 18.62 1.89 -3.26
N GLU A 117 18.44 2.98 -2.50
CA GLU A 117 18.67 2.99 -1.05
C GLU A 117 17.40 2.72 -0.23
N SER A 118 16.21 2.86 -0.83
CA SER A 118 14.92 2.86 -0.14
C SER A 118 13.84 1.99 -0.79
N ASP A 119 12.79 1.68 -0.04
CA ASP A 119 11.73 0.76 -0.44
C ASP A 119 10.60 1.42 -1.27
N GLY A 120 10.70 2.72 -1.59
CA GLY A 120 9.75 3.44 -2.44
C GLY A 120 8.35 3.55 -1.83
N VAL A 121 7.44 2.63 -2.17
CA VAL A 121 6.06 2.58 -1.66
C VAL A 121 5.83 1.33 -0.80
N ARG A 122 5.25 1.53 0.40
CA ARG A 122 4.93 0.46 1.34
C ARG A 122 3.45 0.49 1.72
N MET A 123 2.76 -0.61 1.44
CA MET A 123 1.38 -0.85 1.91
C MET A 123 1.42 -1.40 3.34
N GLU A 124 1.16 -0.55 4.32
CA GLU A 124 1.30 -0.83 5.76
C GLU A 124 -0.02 -1.19 6.46
N GLY A 125 -1.18 -0.97 5.83
CA GLY A 125 -2.46 -1.30 6.44
C GLY A 125 -2.90 -2.75 6.21
N ASN A 126 -3.44 -3.41 7.25
CA ASN A 126 -4.04 -4.73 7.11
C ASN A 126 -5.44 -4.67 6.49
N GLY A 127 -5.71 -5.55 5.53
CA GLY A 127 -7.00 -5.66 4.84
C GLY A 127 -7.29 -4.46 3.92
N ARG A 128 -6.25 -3.81 3.40
CA ARG A 128 -6.39 -2.63 2.54
C ARG A 128 -6.48 -2.98 1.07
N MET A 129 -6.89 -2.00 0.28
CA MET A 129 -7.13 -2.14 -1.14
C MET A 129 -6.07 -1.41 -1.96
N LEU A 130 -5.56 -2.10 -2.99
CA LEU A 130 -4.86 -1.49 -4.11
C LEU A 130 -5.80 -1.48 -5.32
N SER A 131 -5.94 -0.35 -6.01
CA SER A 131 -6.81 -0.22 -7.18
C SER A 131 -6.28 0.81 -8.19
N GLY A 132 -6.88 0.81 -9.39
CA GLY A 132 -6.66 1.82 -10.43
C GLY A 132 -6.05 1.26 -11.72
N THR A 133 -5.80 2.14 -12.69
CA THR A 133 -5.33 1.80 -14.05
C THR A 133 -3.98 2.43 -14.40
N GLY A 134 -3.26 2.94 -13.40
CA GLY A 134 -2.03 3.71 -13.56
C GLY A 134 -0.77 2.86 -13.62
N SER A 135 0.37 3.51 -13.41
CA SER A 135 1.67 2.85 -13.50
C SER A 135 2.66 3.22 -12.40
N PHE A 136 3.51 2.25 -12.10
CA PHE A 136 4.74 2.43 -11.36
C PHE A 136 5.92 2.36 -12.34
N TYR A 137 6.75 3.39 -12.31
CA TYR A 137 7.88 3.51 -13.20
C TYR A 137 9.16 3.71 -12.40
N ASN A 138 10.11 2.79 -12.55
CA ASN A 138 11.47 3.05 -12.14
C ASN A 138 12.19 3.83 -13.26
N SER A 139 12.52 5.10 -13.01
CA SER A 139 13.18 5.97 -14.00
C SER A 139 14.69 5.79 -14.10
N MET A 140 15.27 4.91 -13.29
CA MET A 140 16.72 4.65 -13.25
C MET A 140 17.18 3.91 -14.50
N SER A 141 18.21 4.41 -15.18
CA SER A 141 18.82 3.73 -16.33
C SER A 141 20.09 2.96 -15.99
N ASN A 142 20.81 3.35 -14.93
CA ASN A 142 22.17 2.87 -14.64
C ASN A 142 22.28 2.34 -13.21
N LEU A 143 21.57 1.26 -12.91
CA LEU A 143 21.67 0.64 -11.59
C LEU A 143 22.93 -0.20 -11.45
N ASP A 144 23.62 -0.03 -10.33
CA ASP A 144 24.79 -0.83 -9.98
C ASP A 144 24.38 -2.31 -9.89
N ALA A 145 25.23 -3.16 -10.48
CA ALA A 145 25.01 -4.61 -10.50
C ALA A 145 25.07 -5.17 -9.08
N GLY A 146 23.91 -5.27 -8.42
CA GLY A 146 23.82 -5.67 -7.02
C GLY A 146 22.57 -5.14 -6.31
N ASP A 147 21.90 -4.13 -6.87
CA ASP A 147 20.69 -3.60 -6.27
C ASP A 147 19.55 -4.62 -6.29
N THR A 148 19.14 -5.02 -5.10
CA THR A 148 18.13 -6.07 -4.87
C THR A 148 16.88 -5.56 -4.16
N LYS A 149 16.86 -4.28 -3.77
CA LYS A 149 15.71 -3.68 -3.07
C LYS A 149 14.48 -3.59 -3.96
N SER A 150 13.32 -3.74 -3.32
CA SER A 150 12.02 -3.59 -3.98
C SER A 150 11.42 -2.22 -3.73
N LEU A 151 10.92 -1.59 -4.80
CA LEU A 151 10.34 -0.25 -4.77
C LEU A 151 8.83 -0.25 -4.46
N PHE A 152 8.19 -1.43 -4.49
CA PHE A 152 6.82 -1.60 -4.05
C PHE A 152 6.70 -2.80 -3.12
N ILE A 153 6.32 -2.54 -1.86
CA ILE A 153 6.27 -3.56 -0.82
C ILE A 153 4.86 -3.71 -0.27
N PHE A 154 4.33 -4.93 -0.34
CA PHE A 154 3.18 -5.34 0.47
C PHE A 154 3.67 -5.76 1.85
N ASN A 155 3.57 -4.85 2.83
CA ASN A 155 3.93 -5.14 4.22
C ASN A 155 2.77 -5.64 5.07
N ASN A 156 1.56 -5.67 4.50
CA ASN A 156 0.36 -6.19 5.13
C ASN A 156 -0.59 -6.83 4.11
N THR A 157 -1.56 -7.62 4.62
CA THR A 157 -2.53 -8.32 3.77
C THR A 157 -3.30 -7.30 2.93
N THR A 158 -3.23 -7.46 1.61
CA THR A 158 -3.76 -6.49 0.65
C THR A 158 -4.63 -7.19 -0.38
N THR A 159 -5.74 -6.56 -0.73
CA THR A 159 -6.60 -6.99 -1.85
C THR A 159 -6.40 -6.04 -3.02
N ILE A 160 -6.07 -6.59 -4.19
CA ILE A 160 -6.10 -5.84 -5.44
C ILE A 160 -7.53 -5.94 -5.98
N ALA A 161 -8.15 -4.79 -6.20
CA ALA A 161 -9.56 -4.70 -6.57
C ALA A 161 -9.83 -5.28 -7.97
N ALA A 162 -11.04 -5.78 -8.20
CA ALA A 162 -11.48 -6.13 -9.55
C ALA A 162 -11.50 -4.88 -10.45
N GLY A 163 -11.15 -5.05 -11.72
CA GLY A 163 -11.02 -3.95 -12.69
C GLY A 163 -9.72 -3.13 -12.55
N THR A 164 -8.86 -3.44 -11.59
CA THR A 164 -7.50 -2.88 -11.51
C THR A 164 -6.68 -3.30 -12.73
N GLU A 165 -5.94 -2.38 -13.32
CA GLU A 165 -4.99 -2.63 -14.41
C GLU A 165 -3.70 -1.85 -14.17
N LEU A 166 -2.79 -2.42 -13.39
CA LEU A 166 -1.54 -1.73 -13.04
C LEU A 166 -0.35 -2.28 -13.83
N ARG A 167 0.45 -1.36 -14.33
CA ARG A 167 1.70 -1.63 -15.04
C ARG A 167 2.89 -1.20 -14.21
N PHE A 168 3.87 -2.08 -14.09
CA PHE A 168 5.15 -1.84 -13.46
C PHE A 168 6.24 -2.03 -14.51
N TYR A 169 7.11 -1.04 -14.68
CA TYR A 169 8.21 -1.10 -15.64
C TYR A 169 9.40 -0.27 -15.18
N SER A 170 10.56 -0.53 -15.79
CA SER A 170 11.84 0.09 -15.45
C SER A 170 12.52 0.59 -16.73
N ALA A 171 13.25 1.71 -16.63
CA ALA A 171 14.14 2.16 -17.69
C ALA A 171 15.43 1.33 -17.76
N SER A 172 15.85 0.77 -16.63
CA SER A 172 16.99 -0.16 -16.52
C SER A 172 16.54 -1.58 -16.84
N ASP A 173 17.33 -2.25 -17.70
CA ASP A 173 17.22 -3.67 -18.03
C ASP A 173 17.99 -4.57 -17.04
N THR A 174 18.75 -4.00 -16.11
CA THR A 174 19.47 -4.73 -15.07
C THR A 174 18.67 -4.81 -13.77
N TYR A 175 17.79 -3.85 -13.51
CA TYR A 175 16.91 -3.88 -12.36
C TYR A 175 15.79 -4.90 -12.51
N VAL A 176 15.58 -5.70 -11.46
CA VAL A 176 14.63 -6.81 -11.51
C VAL A 176 13.62 -6.81 -10.39
N ASN A 177 13.96 -6.35 -9.19
CA ASN A 177 13.13 -6.60 -8.01
C ASN A 177 12.11 -5.49 -7.79
N MET A 178 11.07 -5.34 -8.61
CA MET A 178 10.14 -4.22 -8.41
C MET A 178 9.20 -4.41 -7.21
N MET A 179 8.70 -5.63 -7.02
CA MET A 179 7.59 -5.89 -6.10
C MET A 179 7.94 -6.98 -5.09
N GLN A 180 7.70 -6.70 -3.81
CA GLN A 180 7.93 -7.66 -2.73
C GLN A 180 6.68 -7.88 -1.87
N ILE A 181 6.46 -9.12 -1.46
CA ILE A 181 5.51 -9.50 -0.40
C ILE A 181 6.32 -9.86 0.85
N THR A 182 6.07 -9.21 1.98
CA THR A 182 6.82 -9.52 3.21
C THR A 182 6.40 -10.87 3.83
N SER A 183 7.13 -11.32 4.85
CA SER A 183 6.91 -12.64 5.47
C SER A 183 5.55 -12.70 6.14
N GLY A 184 4.80 -13.80 5.91
CA GLY A 184 3.48 -14.03 6.50
C GLY A 184 2.35 -13.22 5.87
N ILE A 185 2.64 -12.46 4.82
CA ILE A 185 1.65 -11.61 4.15
C ILE A 185 1.00 -12.34 2.97
N THR A 186 -0.30 -12.13 2.82
CA THR A 186 -1.08 -12.60 1.67
C THR A 186 -1.55 -11.42 0.82
N VAL A 187 -1.29 -11.48 -0.49
CA VAL A 187 -1.86 -10.57 -1.48
C VAL A 187 -2.90 -11.31 -2.30
N THR A 188 -4.12 -10.77 -2.36
CA THR A 188 -5.22 -11.35 -3.15
C THR A 188 -5.46 -10.50 -4.39
N ASN A 189 -5.16 -11.04 -5.58
CA ASN A 189 -5.35 -10.37 -6.85
C ASN A 189 -6.71 -10.71 -7.49
N ASN A 190 -7.56 -9.70 -7.67
CA ASN A 190 -8.80 -9.81 -8.45
C ASN A 190 -8.74 -9.00 -9.77
N GLY A 191 -7.60 -8.39 -10.09
CA GLY A 191 -7.41 -7.54 -11.26
C GLY A 191 -6.27 -7.99 -12.15
N THR A 192 -5.71 -7.04 -12.89
CA THR A 192 -4.61 -7.20 -13.84
C THR A 192 -3.36 -6.51 -13.31
N ILE A 193 -2.29 -7.28 -13.10
CA ILE A 193 -0.98 -6.78 -12.67
C ILE A 193 0.06 -7.22 -13.69
N ARG A 194 0.82 -6.26 -14.23
CA ARG A 194 1.87 -6.51 -15.23
C ARG A 194 3.21 -5.96 -14.77
N LEU A 195 4.17 -6.85 -14.52
CA LEU A 195 5.56 -6.54 -14.18
C LEU A 195 6.44 -6.78 -15.41
N GLU A 196 6.73 -5.72 -16.16
CA GLU A 196 7.46 -5.82 -17.43
C GLU A 196 8.95 -5.91 -17.21
N GLN A 197 9.53 -7.06 -17.57
CA GLN A 197 10.94 -7.37 -17.32
C GLN A 197 11.33 -7.26 -15.84
N LEU A 198 10.37 -7.45 -14.94
CA LEU A 198 10.54 -7.32 -13.50
C LEU A 198 10.07 -8.59 -12.80
N SER A 199 10.47 -8.72 -11.54
CA SER A 199 10.23 -9.84 -10.65
C SER A 199 9.23 -9.46 -9.57
N LEU A 200 8.43 -10.45 -9.16
CA LEU A 200 7.64 -10.44 -7.95
C LEU A 200 8.32 -11.39 -6.97
N VAL A 201 8.79 -10.91 -5.83
CA VAL A 201 9.53 -11.70 -4.84
C VAL A 201 8.77 -11.82 -3.53
N GLY A 202 8.82 -12.98 -2.87
CA GLY A 202 8.40 -13.13 -1.48
C GLY A 202 9.62 -13.10 -0.57
N ALA A 203 9.49 -12.46 0.59
CA ALA A 203 10.55 -12.39 1.58
C ALA A 203 10.77 -13.71 2.34
N ALA A 204 9.76 -14.59 2.37
CA ALA A 204 9.81 -15.91 2.99
C ALA A 204 8.84 -16.89 2.31
N SER A 205 8.93 -18.18 2.61
CA SER A 205 7.99 -19.18 2.09
C SER A 205 6.53 -18.93 2.48
N SER A 206 6.32 -18.16 3.55
CA SER A 206 5.01 -17.71 4.04
C SER A 206 4.43 -16.51 3.26
N SER A 207 5.22 -15.87 2.39
CA SER A 207 4.75 -14.81 1.50
C SER A 207 3.86 -15.41 0.41
N THR A 208 2.60 -14.97 0.32
CA THR A 208 1.57 -15.62 -0.51
C THR A 208 0.94 -14.67 -1.50
N TRP A 209 0.85 -15.08 -2.76
CA TRP A 209 0.01 -14.45 -3.78
C TRP A 209 -1.14 -15.37 -4.17
N ILE A 210 -2.36 -14.84 -4.17
CA ILE A 210 -3.56 -15.56 -4.62
C ILE A 210 -4.11 -14.87 -5.86
N ASN A 211 -4.07 -15.53 -7.01
CA ASN A 211 -4.66 -15.04 -8.26
C ASN A 211 -6.07 -15.60 -8.42
N LYS A 212 -7.08 -14.74 -8.25
CA LYS A 212 -8.50 -15.13 -8.19
C LYS A 212 -9.11 -15.32 -9.58
N ASN A 213 -10.35 -15.79 -9.63
CA ASN A 213 -11.11 -16.01 -10.85
C ASN A 213 -11.10 -14.79 -11.78
N GLY A 214 -10.67 -14.98 -13.03
CA GLY A 214 -10.58 -13.91 -14.03
C GLY A 214 -9.45 -12.90 -13.83
N ALA A 215 -8.61 -13.05 -12.79
CA ALA A 215 -7.48 -12.16 -12.55
C ALA A 215 -6.29 -12.50 -13.47
N TYR A 216 -5.49 -11.50 -13.79
CA TYR A 216 -4.31 -11.62 -14.64
C TYR A 216 -3.05 -11.17 -13.87
N LEU A 217 -2.04 -12.02 -13.85
CA LEU A 217 -0.70 -11.68 -13.37
C LEU A 217 0.29 -11.94 -14.51
N TYR A 218 1.12 -10.97 -14.86
CA TYR A 218 2.25 -11.17 -15.75
C TYR A 218 3.52 -10.73 -15.05
N VAL A 219 4.52 -11.61 -15.00
CA VAL A 219 5.84 -11.34 -14.43
C VAL A 219 6.90 -11.66 -15.46
N GLY A 220 7.59 -10.63 -15.94
CA GLY A 220 8.57 -10.77 -17.02
C GLY A 220 9.86 -11.47 -16.60
N ARG A 221 10.12 -11.63 -15.29
CA ARG A 221 11.30 -12.34 -14.74
C ARG A 221 10.89 -13.36 -13.68
N ALA A 222 11.44 -13.25 -12.47
CA ALA A 222 11.24 -14.25 -11.42
C ALA A 222 9.87 -14.04 -10.75
N LEU A 223 9.07 -15.10 -10.74
CA LEU A 223 7.79 -15.13 -10.05
C LEU A 223 7.92 -15.94 -8.76
N LEU A 224 7.86 -15.26 -7.62
CA LEU A 224 7.90 -15.82 -6.27
C LEU A 224 8.97 -16.90 -6.10
N ALA A 225 10.21 -16.56 -6.46
CA ALA A 225 11.38 -17.42 -6.22
C ALA A 225 11.48 -17.87 -4.75
N THR A 226 10.92 -17.08 -3.85
CA THR A 226 10.55 -17.46 -2.49
C THR A 226 9.10 -17.04 -2.27
N GLY A 227 8.28 -17.92 -1.70
CA GLY A 227 6.85 -17.69 -1.45
C GLY A 227 5.95 -18.75 -2.06
N THR A 228 4.64 -18.51 -2.01
CA THR A 228 3.60 -19.40 -2.53
C THR A 228 2.69 -18.66 -3.51
N LEU A 229 2.49 -19.22 -4.70
CA LEU A 229 1.47 -18.79 -5.66
C LEU A 229 0.27 -19.74 -5.60
N THR A 230 -0.93 -19.18 -5.43
CA THR A 230 -2.20 -19.91 -5.61
C THR A 230 -2.94 -19.34 -6.81
N ALA A 231 -3.06 -20.12 -7.88
CA ALA A 231 -3.73 -19.72 -9.11
C ALA A 231 -4.61 -20.87 -9.66
N ASN A 232 -5.47 -21.44 -8.82
CA ASN A 232 -6.31 -22.59 -9.17
C ASN A 232 -7.78 -22.23 -9.48
N GLU A 233 -8.16 -20.96 -9.41
CA GLU A 233 -9.51 -20.51 -9.76
C GLU A 233 -9.69 -20.41 -11.29
N VAL A 234 -10.92 -20.60 -11.75
CA VAL A 234 -11.26 -20.62 -13.19
C VAL A 234 -10.89 -19.29 -13.86
N GLY A 235 -10.47 -19.34 -15.11
CA GLY A 235 -10.28 -18.15 -15.95
C GLY A 235 -9.18 -17.19 -15.50
N ASN A 236 -8.43 -17.49 -14.43
CA ASN A 236 -7.25 -16.72 -14.08
C ASN A 236 -6.12 -16.98 -15.10
N THR A 237 -5.18 -16.06 -15.20
CA THR A 237 -3.98 -16.21 -16.03
C THR A 237 -2.77 -15.76 -15.23
N VAL A 238 -1.70 -16.55 -15.28
CA VAL A 238 -0.38 -16.24 -14.72
C VAL A 238 0.69 -16.52 -15.77
#